data_AF-A0A371QXS9-F1
#
_entry.id   AF-A0A371QXS9-F1
#
_cell.length_a   1.000
_cell.length_b   1.000
_cell.length_c   1.000
_cell.angle_alpha   90.00
_cell.angle_beta   90.00
_cell.angle_gamma   90.00
#
_symmetry.space_group_name_H-M   'P 1'
#
loop_
_entity.id
_entity.type
_entity.pdbx_description
1 polymer ?
#
loop_
_entity_poly.entity_id
_entity_poly.type
_entity_poly.pdbx_seq_one_letter_code
_entity_poly.pdbx_strand_id
1 'polypeptide(L)'
;MEEEIIPVYAQGFYVVSQGVVNMIIIFDYLDKGQYYYKLLKRGGEGLSREIATVWENMQRFMDEEIVRVNGERVRPVLHEVYIALRGSPTRPYITFIGSFPAPLRPGENLYENYYEEEVAEYDYEAVWIFPKGAEVLEWHFGGEVETPEPNILRVVVAKGTNVGGREYIKFRM
;
A
#
# COMPACT_ATOMS: atom_id res chain seq x y z
N MET A 1 3.27 24.45 10.59
CA MET A 1 3.09 23.40 11.63
C MET A 1 3.09 22.00 11.02
N GLU A 2 2.54 21.80 9.81
CA GLU A 2 2.72 20.55 9.03
C GLU A 2 4.11 20.42 8.36
N GLU A 3 4.85 21.52 8.18
CA GLU A 3 6.18 21.56 7.52
C GLU A 3 7.30 20.74 8.22
N GLU A 4 7.03 20.09 9.35
CA GLU A 4 8.02 19.27 10.07
C GLU A 4 7.78 17.75 9.97
N ILE A 5 6.70 17.30 9.33
CA ILE A 5 6.38 15.89 9.10
C ILE A 5 6.53 15.59 7.61
N ILE A 6 7.53 14.79 7.26
CA ILE A 6 7.90 14.53 5.86
C ILE A 6 7.82 13.02 5.62
N PRO A 7 7.05 12.52 4.64
CA PRO A 7 7.11 11.12 4.24
C PRO A 7 8.48 10.84 3.63
N VAL A 8 9.13 9.76 4.07
CA VAL A 8 10.49 9.41 3.63
C VAL A 8 10.57 8.06 2.96
N TYR A 9 9.59 7.19 3.19
CA TYR A 9 9.55 5.86 2.60
C TYR A 9 8.13 5.28 2.72
N ALA A 10 7.77 4.38 1.81
CA ALA A 10 6.57 3.55 1.97
C ALA A 10 6.84 2.08 1.60
N GLN A 11 6.04 1.20 2.20
CA GLN A 11 6.11 -0.23 1.97
C GLN A 11 4.71 -0.83 1.90
N GLY A 12 4.40 -1.52 0.81
CA GLY A 12 3.16 -2.26 0.62
C GLY A 12 3.41 -3.77 0.61
N PHE A 13 2.57 -4.52 1.31
CA PHE A 13 2.49 -5.98 1.23
C PHE A 13 1.09 -6.39 0.79
N TYR A 14 1.01 -7.20 -0.24
CA TYR A 14 -0.23 -7.71 -0.80
C TYR A 14 -0.20 -9.23 -0.80
N VAL A 15 -0.97 -9.84 0.10
CA VAL A 15 -1.05 -11.30 0.24
C VAL A 15 -2.31 -11.78 -0.46
N VAL A 16 -2.11 -12.42 -1.61
CA VAL A 16 -3.19 -12.93 -2.45
C VAL A 16 -3.63 -14.29 -1.92
N SER A 17 -4.92 -14.41 -1.66
CA SER A 17 -5.59 -15.65 -1.22
C SER A 17 -6.82 -15.91 -2.08
N GLN A 18 -7.39 -17.11 -1.99
CA GLN A 18 -8.63 -17.41 -2.71
C GLN A 18 -9.75 -16.45 -2.25
N GLY A 19 -10.26 -15.64 -3.17
CA GLY A 19 -11.38 -14.74 -2.90
C GLY A 19 -11.01 -13.37 -2.33
N VAL A 20 -9.77 -13.14 -1.89
CA VAL A 20 -9.37 -11.89 -1.23
C VAL A 20 -7.88 -11.59 -1.38
N VAL A 21 -7.53 -10.31 -1.54
CA VAL A 21 -6.17 -9.82 -1.31
C VAL A 21 -6.17 -9.05 0.00
N ASN A 22 -5.30 -9.46 0.93
CA ASN A 22 -5.04 -8.70 2.15
C ASN A 22 -3.87 -7.75 1.89
N MET A 23 -4.00 -6.50 2.37
CA MET A 23 -2.97 -5.48 2.18
C MET A 23 -2.51 -4.90 3.50
N ILE A 24 -1.21 -4.66 3.61
CA ILE A 24 -0.57 -3.90 4.68
C ILE A 24 0.26 -2.82 4.02
N ILE A 25 -0.07 -1.55 4.27
CA ILE A 25 0.66 -0.41 3.72
C ILE A 25 1.24 0.38 4.89
N ILE A 26 2.51 0.70 4.82
CA ILE A 26 3.25 1.38 5.87
C ILE A 26 3.90 2.61 5.27
N PHE A 27 3.63 3.77 5.87
CA PHE A 27 4.32 5.01 5.53
C PHE A 27 5.23 5.39 6.69
N ASP A 28 6.50 5.61 6.40
CA ASP A 28 7.50 6.06 7.34
C ASP A 28 7.73 7.56 7.15
N TYR A 29 7.77 8.29 8.27
CA TYR A 29 7.90 9.74 8.29
C TYR A 29 9.12 10.19 9.10
N LEU A 30 9.62 11.37 8.77
CA LEU A 30 10.48 12.17 9.63
C LEU A 30 9.64 13.27 10.27
N ASP A 31 9.49 13.22 11.60
CA ASP A 31 8.72 14.18 12.39
C ASP A 31 9.64 14.91 13.38
N LYS A 32 10.24 16.02 12.94
CA LYS A 32 11.20 16.78 13.77
C LYS A 32 10.53 17.40 15.00
N GLY A 33 9.27 17.78 14.87
CA GLY A 33 8.45 18.37 15.93
C GLY A 33 7.95 17.37 16.98
N GLN A 34 8.13 16.08 16.71
CA GLN A 34 7.66 14.96 17.56
C GLN A 34 6.15 15.04 17.82
N TYR A 35 5.38 15.51 16.85
CA TYR A 35 3.92 15.60 16.91
C TYR A 35 3.32 14.24 17.29
N TYR A 36 3.63 13.19 16.53
CA TYR A 36 3.04 11.87 16.75
C TYR A 36 3.52 11.26 18.06
N TYR A 37 4.78 11.45 18.46
CA TYR A 37 5.25 11.00 19.78
C TYR A 37 4.48 11.67 20.93
N LYS A 38 4.30 13.00 20.89
CA LYS A 38 3.53 13.73 21.90
C LYS A 38 2.07 13.28 21.90
N LEU A 39 1.50 13.02 20.74
CA LEU A 39 0.13 12.56 20.58
C LEU A 39 -0.06 11.15 21.18
N LEU A 40 0.84 10.22 20.85
CA LEU A 40 0.84 8.86 21.39
C LEU A 40 1.01 8.86 22.91
N LYS A 41 1.92 9.69 23.44
CA LYS A 41 2.13 9.83 24.89
C LYS A 41 0.89 10.36 25.61
N ARG A 42 0.16 11.29 24.98
CA ARG A 42 -1.08 11.86 25.53
C ARG A 42 -2.25 10.87 25.44
N GLY A 43 -2.35 10.13 24.33
CA GLY A 43 -3.45 9.22 24.04
C GLY A 43 -4.82 9.93 24.01
N GLY A 44 -5.87 9.12 24.21
CA GLY A 44 -7.26 9.60 24.33
C GLY A 44 -7.85 10.15 23.04
N GLU A 45 -8.86 10.99 23.16
CA GLU A 45 -9.67 11.46 22.02
C GLU A 45 -8.86 12.15 20.92
N GLY A 46 -7.79 12.87 21.28
CA GLY A 46 -6.94 13.53 20.28
C GLY A 46 -6.26 12.53 19.36
N LEU A 47 -5.76 11.41 19.91
CA LEU A 47 -5.16 10.34 19.11
C LEU A 47 -6.23 9.62 18.29
N SER A 48 -7.41 9.35 18.87
CA SER A 48 -8.51 8.71 18.15
C SER A 48 -9.00 9.54 16.96
N ARG A 49 -9.08 10.88 17.10
CA ARG A 49 -9.46 11.78 16.00
C ARG A 49 -8.41 11.82 14.90
N GLU A 50 -7.13 11.81 15.27
CA GLU A 50 -6.03 11.75 14.29
C GLU A 50 -6.11 10.46 13.48
N ILE A 51 -6.23 9.31 14.14
CA ILE A 51 -6.37 7.99 13.48
C ILE A 51 -7.59 7.98 12.55
N ALA A 52 -8.74 8.50 13.02
CA ALA A 52 -9.94 8.59 12.19
C ALA A 52 -9.72 9.46 10.94
N THR A 53 -9.09 10.63 11.10
CA THR A 53 -8.79 11.54 9.99
C THR A 53 -7.86 10.88 8.96
N VAL A 54 -6.82 10.20 9.43
CA VAL A 54 -5.87 9.49 8.57
C VAL A 54 -6.54 8.31 7.86
N TRP A 55 -7.39 7.55 8.55
CA TRP A 55 -8.19 6.48 7.96
C TRP A 55 -9.13 7.02 6.86
N GLU A 56 -9.88 8.08 7.13
CA GLU A 56 -10.83 8.69 6.18
C GLU A 56 -10.11 9.19 4.92
N ASN A 57 -8.97 9.86 5.09
CA ASN A 57 -8.18 10.34 3.97
C ASN A 57 -7.68 9.19 3.09
N MET A 58 -7.10 8.14 3.69
CA MET A 58 -6.59 6.99 2.92
C MET A 58 -7.72 6.19 2.24
N GLN A 59 -8.85 5.97 2.91
CA GLN A 59 -9.99 5.30 2.28
C GLN A 59 -10.52 6.11 1.09
N ARG A 60 -10.57 7.44 1.18
CA ARG A 60 -10.96 8.30 0.06
C ARG A 60 -10.01 8.13 -1.13
N PHE A 61 -8.69 8.14 -0.91
CA PHE A 61 -7.72 7.89 -1.97
C PHE A 61 -7.95 6.51 -2.63
N MET A 62 -8.14 5.46 -1.83
CA MET A 62 -8.43 4.12 -2.35
C MET A 62 -9.76 4.04 -3.13
N ASP A 63 -10.77 4.84 -2.76
CA ASP A 63 -12.06 4.89 -3.44
C ASP A 63 -12.00 5.61 -4.81
N GLU A 64 -11.02 6.50 -4.98
CA GLU A 64 -10.73 7.20 -6.24
C GLU A 64 -10.05 6.28 -7.27
N GLU A 65 -9.30 5.28 -6.80
CA GLU A 65 -8.68 4.27 -7.65
C GLU A 65 -9.71 3.34 -8.32
N ILE A 66 -9.35 2.80 -9.48
CA ILE A 66 -10.13 1.77 -10.17
C ILE A 66 -9.35 0.47 -10.11
N VAL A 67 -9.64 -0.34 -9.10
CA VAL A 67 -9.09 -1.70 -9.00
C VAL A 67 -9.97 -2.69 -9.74
N ARG A 68 -9.34 -3.55 -10.55
CA ARG A 68 -10.02 -4.66 -11.24
C ARG A 68 -9.29 -5.97 -11.04
N VAL A 69 -10.06 -7.04 -10.91
CA VAL A 69 -9.56 -8.42 -10.94
C VAL A 69 -10.36 -9.18 -11.97
N ASN A 70 -9.68 -9.73 -12.98
CA ASN A 70 -10.31 -10.41 -14.11
C ASN A 70 -11.38 -9.56 -14.83
N GLY A 71 -11.17 -8.25 -14.89
CA GLY A 71 -12.10 -7.28 -15.48
C GLY A 71 -13.26 -6.86 -14.57
N GLU A 72 -13.46 -7.52 -13.43
CA GLU A 72 -14.46 -7.14 -12.43
C GLU A 72 -13.91 -6.03 -11.53
N ARG A 73 -14.67 -4.93 -11.39
CA ARG A 73 -14.29 -3.84 -10.48
C ARG A 73 -14.49 -4.27 -9.04
N VAL A 74 -13.43 -4.16 -8.25
CA VAL A 74 -13.43 -4.46 -6.80
C VAL A 74 -13.05 -3.20 -6.03
N ARG A 75 -13.33 -3.17 -4.73
CA ARG A 75 -13.08 -1.99 -3.88
C ARG A 75 -12.19 -2.37 -2.70
N PRO A 76 -11.04 -1.70 -2.52
CA PRO A 76 -10.27 -1.76 -1.29
C PRO A 76 -11.03 -1.16 -0.12
N VAL A 77 -10.91 -1.81 1.03
CA VAL A 77 -11.47 -1.35 2.30
C VAL A 77 -10.39 -1.44 3.37
N LEU A 78 -10.21 -0.35 4.11
CA LEU A 78 -9.39 -0.30 5.31
C LEU A 78 -10.14 -0.84 6.52
N HIS A 79 -9.52 -1.77 7.23
CA HIS A 79 -10.05 -2.36 8.45
C HIS A 79 -9.43 -1.78 9.71
N GLU A 80 -8.17 -1.39 9.65
CA GLU A 80 -7.41 -0.91 10.80
C GLU A 80 -6.36 0.12 10.38
N VAL A 81 -6.16 1.12 11.24
CA VAL A 81 -5.10 2.13 11.10
C VAL A 81 -4.50 2.38 12.46
N TYR A 82 -3.18 2.32 12.53
CA TYR A 82 -2.48 2.70 13.75
C TYR A 82 -1.19 3.46 13.46
N ILE A 83 -0.78 4.23 14.46
CA ILE A 83 0.40 5.08 14.43
C ILE A 83 1.35 4.58 15.51
N ALA A 84 2.61 4.43 15.16
CA ALA A 84 3.65 4.00 16.10
C ALA A 84 5.00 4.61 15.71
N LEU A 85 6.07 4.19 16.41
CA LEU A 85 7.40 4.75 16.25
C LEU A 85 8.40 3.66 15.88
N ARG A 86 9.30 3.95 14.93
CA ARG A 86 10.49 3.14 14.63
C ARG A 86 11.58 3.33 15.70
N GLY A 87 11.23 3.14 16.97
CA GLY A 87 12.15 3.27 18.10
C GLY A 87 12.64 4.68 18.43
N SER A 88 12.26 5.71 17.65
CA SER A 88 12.63 7.12 17.88
C SER A 88 11.39 8.03 17.89
N PRO A 89 11.30 9.01 18.81
CA PRO A 89 10.25 10.05 18.78
C PRO A 89 10.12 10.83 17.47
N THR A 90 11.19 10.87 16.67
CA THR A 90 11.24 11.60 15.39
C THR A 90 11.00 10.72 14.16
N ARG A 91 10.77 9.42 14.34
CA ARG A 91 10.55 8.46 13.25
C ARG A 91 9.23 7.71 13.43
N PRO A 92 8.08 8.40 13.31
CA PRO A 92 6.80 7.75 13.31
C PRO A 92 6.56 6.97 12.02
N TYR A 93 5.70 5.98 12.12
CA TYR A 93 5.12 5.30 10.97
C TYR A 93 3.61 5.16 11.18
N ILE A 94 2.90 5.12 10.05
CA ILE A 94 1.47 4.86 10.02
C ILE A 94 1.28 3.58 9.23
N THR A 95 0.53 2.64 9.80
CA THR A 95 0.19 1.38 9.14
C THR A 95 -1.29 1.32 8.87
N PHE A 96 -1.61 0.95 7.64
CA PHE A 96 -2.94 0.70 7.13
C PHE A 96 -3.07 -0.78 6.85
N ILE A 97 -4.11 -1.41 7.40
CA ILE A 97 -4.44 -2.81 7.13
C ILE A 97 -5.81 -2.84 6.47
N GLY A 98 -5.89 -3.50 5.32
CA GLY A 98 -7.13 -3.57 4.56
C GLY A 98 -7.19 -4.82 3.70
N SER A 99 -8.21 -4.86 2.85
CA SER A 99 -8.35 -5.92 1.85
C SER A 99 -9.24 -5.48 0.70
N PHE A 100 -9.19 -6.20 -0.42
CA PHE A 100 -10.22 -6.15 -1.45
C PHE A 100 -10.63 -7.55 -1.92
N PRO A 101 -11.88 -7.73 -2.40
CA PRO A 101 -12.30 -8.98 -3.03
C PRO A 101 -11.43 -9.35 -4.22
N ALA A 102 -11.13 -10.63 -4.38
CA ALA A 102 -10.34 -11.16 -5.49
C ALA A 102 -11.09 -12.34 -6.14
N PRO A 103 -11.96 -12.09 -7.14
CA PRO A 103 -12.65 -13.13 -7.91
C PRO A 103 -11.68 -13.91 -8.82
N LEU A 104 -10.76 -14.65 -8.19
CA LEU A 104 -9.74 -15.47 -8.84
C LEU A 104 -10.36 -16.74 -9.43
N ARG A 105 -9.84 -17.15 -10.58
CA ARG A 105 -10.28 -18.35 -11.32
C ARG A 105 -9.10 -19.30 -11.56
N PRO A 106 -9.33 -20.60 -11.80
CA PRO A 106 -8.28 -21.50 -12.26
C PRO A 106 -7.65 -21.01 -13.56
N GLY A 107 -6.33 -21.13 -13.68
CA GLY A 107 -5.57 -20.66 -14.84
C GLY A 107 -5.16 -19.20 -14.72
N GLU A 108 -5.27 -18.45 -15.81
CA GLU A 108 -4.77 -17.06 -15.87
C GLU A 108 -5.72 -16.05 -15.20
N ASN A 109 -5.11 -15.23 -14.35
CA ASN A 109 -5.73 -14.12 -13.65
C ASN A 109 -5.00 -12.81 -13.98
N LEU A 110 -5.75 -11.72 -13.92
CA LEU A 110 -5.24 -10.36 -14.13
C LEU A 110 -5.71 -9.46 -13.00
N TYR A 111 -4.76 -8.87 -12.28
CA TYR A 111 -4.99 -7.72 -11.40
C TYR A 111 -4.63 -6.46 -12.16
N GLU A 112 -5.45 -5.43 -12.05
CA GLU A 112 -5.21 -4.11 -12.64
C GLU A 112 -5.55 -3.02 -11.62
N ASN A 113 -4.71 -1.99 -11.54
CA ASN A 113 -5.02 -0.75 -10.85
C ASN A 113 -4.89 0.44 -11.80
N TYR A 114 -5.82 1.37 -11.71
CA TYR A 114 -5.78 2.62 -12.46
C TYR A 114 -5.94 3.79 -11.49
N TYR A 115 -4.96 4.69 -11.53
CA TYR A 115 -4.91 5.90 -10.73
C TYR A 115 -4.17 6.99 -11.50
N GLU A 116 -4.22 8.23 -11.00
CA GLU A 116 -3.59 9.37 -11.67
C GLU A 116 -2.08 9.14 -11.85
N GLU A 117 -1.55 9.57 -13.00
CA GLU A 117 -0.10 9.53 -13.22
C GLU A 117 0.57 10.58 -12.33
N GLU A 118 1.57 10.17 -11.57
CA GLU A 118 2.30 11.04 -10.67
C GLU A 118 3.80 10.71 -10.64
N VAL A 119 4.58 11.61 -10.03
CA VAL A 119 6.01 11.41 -9.80
C VAL A 119 6.21 11.02 -8.34
N ALA A 120 6.79 9.86 -8.09
CA ALA A 120 7.04 9.38 -6.74
C ALA A 120 7.86 10.39 -5.91
N GLU A 121 7.30 10.89 -4.81
CA GLU A 121 7.93 11.92 -3.97
C GLU A 121 9.05 11.37 -3.06
N TYR A 122 9.04 10.07 -2.83
CA TYR A 122 9.97 9.31 -2.00
C TYR A 122 10.08 7.87 -2.53
N ASP A 123 11.11 7.16 -2.07
CA ASP A 123 11.29 5.75 -2.44
C ASP A 123 10.19 4.90 -1.79
N TYR A 124 9.73 3.87 -2.49
CA TYR A 124 8.85 2.87 -1.90
C TYR A 124 9.04 1.50 -2.51
N GLU A 125 8.51 0.48 -1.82
CA GLU A 125 8.45 -0.87 -2.37
C GLU A 125 7.07 -1.50 -2.18
N ALA A 126 6.70 -2.38 -3.11
CA ALA A 126 5.49 -3.19 -3.04
C ALA A 126 5.83 -4.66 -3.25
N VAL A 127 5.42 -5.52 -2.33
CA VAL A 127 5.63 -6.97 -2.39
C VAL A 127 4.29 -7.66 -2.51
N TRP A 128 4.14 -8.43 -3.59
CA TRP A 128 2.99 -9.28 -3.86
C TRP A 128 3.37 -10.74 -3.61
N ILE A 129 2.58 -11.41 -2.79
CA ILE A 129 2.78 -12.81 -2.41
C ILE A 129 1.54 -13.59 -2.88
N PHE A 130 1.73 -14.40 -3.91
CA PHE A 130 0.70 -15.24 -4.49
C PHE A 130 0.66 -16.61 -3.79
N PRO A 131 -0.47 -17.35 -3.87
CA PRO A 131 -0.55 -18.70 -3.32
C PRO A 131 0.55 -19.63 -3.84
N LYS A 132 0.94 -20.62 -3.05
CA LYS A 132 1.89 -21.64 -3.50
C LYS A 132 1.38 -22.33 -4.76
N GLY A 133 2.27 -22.51 -5.74
CA GLY A 133 1.93 -23.08 -7.05
C GLY A 133 1.47 -22.04 -8.08
N ALA A 134 1.24 -20.79 -7.66
CA ALA A 134 1.02 -19.70 -8.58
C ALA A 134 2.32 -19.30 -9.29
N GLU A 135 2.18 -18.71 -10.48
CA GLU A 135 3.30 -18.23 -11.30
C GLU A 135 2.98 -16.82 -11.81
N VAL A 136 3.82 -15.85 -11.50
CA VAL A 136 3.76 -14.50 -12.09
C VAL A 136 4.26 -14.58 -13.53
N LEU A 137 3.43 -14.12 -14.47
CA LEU A 137 3.67 -14.26 -15.91
C LEU A 137 4.13 -12.95 -16.56
N GLU A 138 3.50 -11.84 -16.18
CA GLU A 138 3.68 -10.54 -16.82
C GLU A 138 3.28 -9.43 -15.84
N TRP A 139 3.89 -8.27 -15.94
CA TRP A 139 3.59 -7.13 -15.10
C TRP A 139 3.87 -5.81 -15.81
N HIS A 140 3.26 -4.74 -15.31
CA HIS A 140 3.55 -3.37 -15.72
C HIS A 140 3.47 -2.46 -14.49
N PHE A 141 4.61 -1.83 -14.16
CA PHE A 141 4.80 -0.94 -13.01
C PHE A 141 5.80 0.16 -13.37
N GLY A 142 5.66 1.32 -12.75
CA GLY A 142 6.63 2.41 -12.83
C GLY A 142 7.87 2.19 -11.94
N GLY A 143 8.55 1.05 -12.04
CA GLY A 143 9.67 0.72 -11.15
C GLY A 143 10.50 -0.49 -11.58
N GLU A 144 11.52 -0.79 -10.79
CA GLU A 144 12.30 -2.02 -10.95
C GLU A 144 11.52 -3.19 -10.34
N VAL A 145 11.37 -4.28 -11.10
CA VAL A 145 10.61 -5.46 -10.68
C VAL A 145 11.51 -6.68 -10.67
N GLU A 146 11.40 -7.46 -9.59
CA GLU A 146 12.04 -8.76 -9.44
C GLU A 146 11.02 -9.83 -9.02
N THR A 147 11.25 -11.07 -9.46
CA THR A 147 10.48 -12.25 -9.08
C THR A 147 11.39 -13.27 -8.39
N PRO A 148 11.70 -13.09 -7.09
CA PRO A 148 12.67 -13.93 -6.39
C PRO A 148 12.20 -15.39 -6.28
N GLU A 149 10.90 -15.63 -6.35
CA GLU A 149 10.25 -16.94 -6.46
C GLU A 149 9.12 -16.84 -7.50
N PRO A 150 8.67 -17.94 -8.12
CA PRO A 150 7.58 -17.90 -9.11
C PRO A 150 6.29 -17.22 -8.63
N ASN A 151 6.01 -17.29 -7.32
CA ASN A 151 4.81 -16.74 -6.70
C ASN A 151 5.07 -15.46 -5.88
N ILE A 152 6.22 -14.80 -6.05
CA ILE A 152 6.54 -13.55 -5.36
C ILE A 152 6.95 -12.51 -6.40
N LEU A 153 6.33 -11.33 -6.36
CA LEU A 153 6.72 -10.17 -7.16
C LEU A 153 7.08 -9.03 -6.22
N ARG A 154 8.25 -8.44 -6.39
CA ARG A 154 8.70 -7.26 -5.64
C ARG A 154 8.97 -6.12 -6.61
N VAL A 155 8.35 -4.98 -6.34
CA VAL A 155 8.53 -3.72 -7.07
C VAL A 155 9.29 -2.76 -6.16
N VAL A 156 10.35 -2.15 -6.67
CA VAL A 156 11.07 -1.06 -6.01
C VAL A 156 10.95 0.18 -6.89
N VAL A 157 10.43 1.25 -6.32
CA VAL A 157 10.24 2.52 -7.01
C VAL A 157 11.13 3.56 -6.35
N ALA A 158 12.08 4.09 -7.12
CA ALA A 158 12.90 5.22 -6.69
C ALA A 158 12.10 6.52 -6.78
N LYS A 159 12.39 7.44 -5.86
CA LYS A 159 11.94 8.84 -5.93
C LYS A 159 12.23 9.43 -7.30
N GLY A 160 11.26 10.15 -7.86
CA GLY A 160 11.35 10.77 -9.17
C GLY A 160 10.88 9.88 -10.32
N THR A 161 10.49 8.63 -10.05
CA THR A 161 9.92 7.74 -11.07
C THR A 161 8.47 8.10 -11.35
N ASN A 162 8.07 8.10 -12.63
CA ASN A 162 6.67 8.25 -13.04
C ASN A 162 5.93 6.93 -12.77
N VAL A 163 4.80 7.03 -12.08
CA VAL A 163 3.96 5.90 -11.67
C VAL A 163 2.50 6.21 -12.00
N GLY A 164 1.62 5.22 -11.93
CA GLY A 164 0.19 5.41 -12.21
C GLY A 164 -0.23 5.16 -13.65
N GLY A 165 -1.39 5.70 -14.00
CA GLY A 165 -2.08 5.39 -15.25
C GLY A 165 -2.71 4.00 -15.21
N ARG A 166 -1.93 2.98 -15.57
CA ARG A 166 -2.34 1.56 -15.48
C ARG A 166 -1.18 0.72 -14.97
N GLU A 167 -1.38 0.08 -13.84
CA GLU A 167 -0.49 -0.97 -13.35
C GLU A 167 -1.20 -2.31 -13.40
N TYR A 168 -0.48 -3.40 -13.68
CA TYR A 168 -1.10 -4.72 -13.70
C TYR A 168 -0.13 -5.84 -13.34
N ILE A 169 -0.71 -6.95 -12.88
CA ILE A 169 -0.02 -8.23 -12.70
C ILE A 169 -0.86 -9.33 -13.36
N LYS A 170 -0.25 -10.07 -14.28
CA LYS A 170 -0.79 -11.30 -14.84
C LYS A 170 -0.12 -12.48 -14.14
N PHE A 171 -0.92 -13.42 -13.67
CA PHE A 171 -0.41 -14.60 -12.97
C PHE A 171 -1.29 -15.82 -13.23
N ARG A 172 -0.72 -17.01 -13.08
CA ARG A 172 -1.42 -18.29 -13.19
C ARG A 172 -1.60 -18.92 -11.81
N MET A 173 -2.74 -19.55 -11.57
CA MET A 173 -3.04 -20.36 -10.38
C MET A 173 -3.64 -21.72 -10.76
#